data_AF-A0A699SP40-F1
#
_entry.id   AF-A0A699SP40-F1
#
_cell.length_a   1.000
_cell.length_b   1.000
_cell.length_c   1.000
_cell.angle_alpha   90.00
_cell.angle_beta   90.00
_cell.angle_gamma   90.00
#
_symmetry.space_group_name_H-M   'P 1'
#
loop_
_entity.id
_entity.type
_entity.pdbx_description
1 polymer ?
#
loop_
_entity_poly.entity_id
_entity_poly.type
_entity_poly.pdbx_seq_one_letter_code
_entity_poly.pdbx_strand_id
1 'polypeptide(L)'
;MGLWYPKDTGFKLTAFLDSDHASCLDSRKSTSGRIQFLGGDKLVSWSSKKQDCTSMSSAEAEFQNLVRRLGMRCLTPAELEALANESA
;
A
#
# COMPACT_ATOMS: atom_id res chain seq x y z
N MET A 1 9.33 15.02 12.05
CA MET A 1 10.13 15.91 11.19
C MET A 1 9.59 15.81 9.77
N GLY A 2 9.15 16.92 9.18
CA GLY A 2 8.62 16.97 7.82
C GLY A 2 9.64 17.54 6.85
N LEU A 3 9.60 17.08 5.60
CA LEU A 3 10.44 17.59 4.51
C LEU A 3 9.61 18.57 3.69
N TRP A 4 10.02 19.83 3.67
CA TRP A 4 9.32 20.93 3.01
C TRP A 4 9.97 21.22 1.66
N TYR A 5 9.16 21.32 0.61
CA TYR A 5 9.61 21.67 -0.73
C TYR A 5 8.95 22.98 -1.20
N PRO A 6 9.67 23.85 -1.94
CA PRO A 6 9.08 25.04 -2.55
C PRO A 6 8.01 24.65 -3.57
N LYS A 7 6.90 25.39 -3.60
CA LYS A 7 5.75 25.10 -4.48
C LYS A 7 6.06 25.23 -5.98
N ASP A 8 7.06 26.05 -6.33
CA ASP A 8 7.28 26.53 -7.72
C ASP A 8 8.48 25.89 -8.42
N THR A 9 9.22 25.03 -7.73
CA THR A 9 10.20 24.17 -8.37
C THR A 9 9.47 23.01 -9.04
N GLY A 10 9.73 22.73 -10.31
CA GLY A 10 9.12 21.65 -11.11
C GLY A 10 9.41 20.22 -10.62
N PHE A 11 9.48 20.01 -9.31
CA PHE A 11 9.66 18.73 -8.65
C PHE A 11 8.36 17.94 -8.72
N LYS A 12 8.27 17.08 -9.73
CA LYS A 12 7.24 16.05 -9.78
C LYS A 12 7.58 14.96 -8.76
N LEU A 13 6.72 14.80 -7.74
CA LEU A 13 6.77 13.65 -6.85
C LEU A 13 5.97 12.50 -7.48
N THR A 14 6.65 11.41 -7.80
CA THR A 14 6.03 10.20 -8.36
C THR A 14 6.18 9.07 -7.34
N ALA A 15 5.08 8.43 -6.96
CA ALA A 15 5.11 7.31 -6.03
C ALA A 15 4.52 6.07 -6.70
N PHE A 16 5.23 4.94 -6.61
CA PHE A 16 4.74 3.64 -7.02
C PHE A 16 4.48 2.78 -5.78
N LEU A 17 3.46 1.94 -5.90
CA LEU A 17 3.07 0.95 -4.92
C LEU A 17 3.04 -0.39 -5.61
N ASP A 18 3.46 -1.41 -4.88
CA ASP A 18 3.39 -2.78 -5.32
C ASP A 18 2.95 -3.65 -4.13
N SER A 19 2.27 -4.74 -4.42
CA SER A 19 1.92 -5.71 -3.40
C SER A 19 1.91 -7.12 -3.97
N ASP A 20 2.79 -7.96 -3.44
CA ASP A 20 2.85 -9.37 -3.81
C ASP A 20 1.73 -10.15 -3.14
N HIS A 21 1.10 -11.07 -3.86
CA HIS A 21 0.20 -12.05 -3.27
C HIS A 21 0.99 -13.19 -2.62
N ALA A 22 0.84 -13.36 -1.30
CA ALA A 22 1.06 -14.58 -0.49
C ALA A 22 2.16 -15.59 -0.93
N SER A 23 3.22 -15.17 -1.60
CA SER A 23 4.21 -16.04 -2.25
C SER A 23 5.16 -16.70 -1.25
N CYS A 24 5.14 -16.25 0.00
CA CYS A 24 5.85 -16.87 1.10
C CYS A 24 5.08 -18.11 1.60
N LEU A 25 5.55 -19.31 1.21
CA LEU A 25 4.98 -20.60 1.61
C LEU A 25 4.79 -20.75 3.13
N ASP A 26 5.71 -20.20 3.93
CA ASP A 26 5.67 -20.32 5.40
C ASP A 26 4.64 -19.43 6.09
N SER A 27 4.35 -18.25 5.53
CA SER A 27 3.49 -17.27 6.22
C SER A 27 2.23 -16.88 5.46
N ARG A 28 2.17 -17.18 4.15
CA ARG A 28 1.13 -16.73 3.21
C ARG A 28 0.82 -15.23 3.29
N LYS A 29 1.72 -14.44 3.87
CA LYS A 29 1.55 -13.01 4.06
C LYS A 29 2.13 -12.26 2.88
N SER A 30 1.33 -11.34 2.36
CA SER A 30 1.67 -10.44 1.28
C SER A 30 2.71 -9.42 1.73
N THR A 31 3.57 -8.98 0.81
CA THR A 31 4.53 -7.90 1.08
C THR A 31 4.12 -6.69 0.27
N SER A 32 3.95 -5.55 0.94
CA SER A 32 3.68 -4.27 0.30
C SER A 32 4.97 -3.47 0.13
N GLY A 33 5.24 -3.04 -1.10
CA GLY A 33 6.34 -2.15 -1.46
C GLY A 33 5.83 -0.74 -1.75
N ARG A 34 6.62 0.25 -1.37
CA ARG A 34 6.44 1.64 -1.80
C ARG A 34 7.77 2.22 -2.20
N ILE A 35 7.77 2.98 -3.29
CA ILE A 35 8.93 3.72 -3.77
C ILE A 35 8.49 5.13 -4.18
N GLN A 36 9.27 6.14 -3.83
CA GLN A 36 8.96 7.54 -4.12
C GLN A 36 10.15 8.20 -4.80
N PHE A 37 9.89 8.83 -5.94
CA PHE A 37 10.83 9.57 -6.75
C PHE A 37 10.51 11.06 -6.74
N LEU A 38 11.54 11.89 -6.70
CA LEU A 38 11.46 13.34 -6.81
C LEU A 38 12.15 13.80 -8.09
N GLY A 39 11.49 14.63 -8.90
CA GLY A 39 12.07 15.13 -10.14
C GLY A 39 12.19 14.08 -11.26
N GLY A 40 11.51 12.94 -11.12
CA GLY A 40 11.44 11.87 -12.13
C GLY A 40 12.41 10.70 -11.88
N ASP A 41 13.65 10.98 -11.50
CA ASP A 41 14.74 10.01 -11.43
C ASP A 41 15.36 9.85 -10.03
N LYS A 42 15.14 10.79 -9.10
CA LYS A 42 15.75 10.75 -7.76
C LYS A 42 14.91 9.96 -6.76
N LEU A 43 15.34 8.74 -6.44
CA LEU A 43 14.73 7.95 -5.36
C LEU A 43 14.93 8.65 -4.00
N VAL A 44 13.84 9.09 -3.37
CA VAL A 44 13.88 9.79 -2.07
C VAL A 44 13.46 8.93 -0.90
N SER A 45 12.62 7.91 -1.13
CA SER A 45 12.25 6.95 -0.08
C SER A 45 11.77 5.65 -0.68
N TRP A 46 12.05 4.57 0.04
CA TRP A 46 11.49 3.25 -0.22
C TRP A 46 11.09 2.62 1.10
N SER A 47 10.08 1.75 1.06
CA SER A 47 9.70 0.94 2.21
C SER A 47 9.15 -0.39 1.72
N SER A 48 9.54 -1.47 2.38
CA SER A 48 8.90 -2.77 2.23
C SER A 48 8.31 -3.17 3.58
N LYS A 49 7.03 -3.55 3.57
CA LYS A 49 6.31 -3.95 4.78
C LYS A 49 5.54 -5.23 4.52
N LYS A 50 5.85 -6.26 5.32
CA LYS A 50 5.04 -7.47 5.40
C LYS A 50 3.66 -7.11 5.94
N GLN A 51 2.60 -7.51 5.23
CA GLN A 51 1.24 -7.28 5.69
C GLN A 51 0.94 -8.19 6.88
N ASP A 52 0.23 -7.63 7.86
CA ASP A 52 -0.19 -8.36 9.05
C ASP A 52 -1.32 -9.35 8.72
N CYS A 53 -2.15 -8.99 7.73
CA CYS A 53 -3.25 -9.78 7.19
C CYS A 53 -2.80 -10.57 5.96
N THR A 54 -3.33 -11.78 5.83
CA THR A 54 -3.16 -12.63 4.65
C THR A 54 -4.24 -12.26 3.63
N SER A 55 -3.85 -11.87 2.42
CA SER A 55 -4.79 -11.61 1.32
C SER A 55 -5.01 -12.90 0.51
N MET A 56 -6.24 -13.17 0.10
CA MET A 56 -6.56 -14.34 -0.72
C MET A 56 -6.37 -14.09 -2.22
N SER A 57 -6.26 -12.83 -2.66
CA SER A 57 -5.95 -12.46 -4.05
C SER A 57 -5.04 -11.22 -4.17
N SER A 58 -4.47 -10.97 -5.36
CA SER A 58 -3.65 -9.78 -5.64
C SER A 58 -4.47 -8.48 -5.58
N ALA A 59 -5.69 -8.49 -6.14
CA ALA A 59 -6.59 -7.33 -6.11
C ALA A 59 -6.97 -6.92 -4.68
N GLU A 60 -7.21 -7.91 -3.82
CA GLU A 60 -7.46 -7.67 -2.39
C GLU A 60 -6.23 -7.08 -1.68
N ALA A 61 -5.02 -7.57 -2.01
CA ALA A 61 -3.77 -7.03 -1.45
C ALA A 61 -3.56 -5.56 -1.82
N GLU A 62 -3.86 -5.18 -3.06
CA GLU A 62 -3.81 -3.79 -3.55
C GLU A 62 -4.85 -2.92 -2.84
N PHE A 63 -6.08 -3.40 -2.71
CA PHE A 63 -7.15 -2.68 -2.00
C PHE A 63 -6.80 -2.44 -0.53
N GLN A 64 -6.30 -3.45 0.18
CA GLN A 64 -5.83 -3.32 1.57
C GLN A 64 -4.69 -2.31 1.70
N ASN A 65 -3.77 -2.26 0.73
CA ASN A 65 -2.70 -1.27 0.68
C ASN A 65 -3.26 0.15 0.52
N LEU A 66 -4.22 0.34 -0.39
CA LEU A 66 -4.88 1.63 -0.63
C LEU A 66 -5.64 2.11 0.62
N VAL A 67 -6.44 1.24 1.25
CA VAL A 67 -7.18 1.49 2.49
C VAL A 67 -6.21 1.91 3.61
N ARG A 68 -5.11 1.18 3.79
CA ARG A 68 -4.06 1.50 4.78
C ARG A 68 -3.39 2.84 4.49
N ARG A 69 -3.17 3.20 3.22
CA ARG A 69 -2.59 4.50 2.82
C ARG A 69 -3.54 5.66 3.13
N LEU A 70 -4.85 5.44 3.00
CA LEU A 70 -5.88 6.41 3.35
C LEU A 70 -6.15 6.50 4.87
N GLY A 71 -5.41 5.73 5.69
CA GLY A 71 -5.53 5.77 7.15
C GLY A 71 -6.66 4.92 7.71
N MET A 72 -7.36 4.17 6.86
CA MET A 72 -8.31 3.15 7.32
C MET A 72 -7.52 1.90 7.72
N ARG A 73 -7.74 1.40 8.93
CA ARG A 73 -7.01 0.23 9.46
C ARG A 73 -7.29 -0.98 8.57
N CYS A 74 -6.35 -1.94 8.51
CA CYS A 74 -6.59 -3.22 7.81
C CYS A 74 -7.89 -3.82 8.34
N LEU A 75 -8.88 -3.95 7.45
CA LEU A 75 -10.16 -4.58 7.75
C LEU A 75 -9.89 -6.08 7.91
N THR A 76 -10.46 -6.68 8.95
CA THR A 76 -10.40 -8.13 9.09
C THR A 76 -11.24 -8.78 7.98
N PRO A 77 -10.98 -10.04 7.62
CA PRO A 77 -11.80 -10.74 6.62
C PRO A 77 -13.31 -10.69 6.94
N ALA A 78 -13.69 -10.67 8.23
CA ALA A 78 -15.07 -10.52 8.68
C ALA A 78 -15.64 -9.11 8.40
N GLU A 79 -14.86 -8.05 8.58
CA GLU A 79 -15.27 -6.68 8.26
C GLU A 79 -15.40 -6.46 6.74
N LEU A 80 -14.57 -7.15 5.95
CA LEU A 80 -14.68 -7.14 4.49
C LEU A 80 -15.97 -7.84 4.02
N GLU A 81 -16.33 -8.96 4.64
CA GLU A 81 -17.56 -9.69 4.34
C GLU A 81 -18.80 -8.91 4.77
N ALA A 82 -18.74 -8.17 5.89
CA ALA A 82 -19.80 -7.26 6.32
C ALA A 82 -20.01 -6.11 5.32
N LEU A 83 -18.94 -5.43 4.88
CA LEU A 83 -19.03 -4.34 3.89
C LEU A 83 -19.56 -4.81 2.52
N ALA A 84 -19.23 -6.05 2.12
CA ALA A 84 -19.77 -6.63 0.89
C ALA A 84 -21.27 -6.90 1.00
N ASN A 85 -21.73 -7.39 2.16
CA ASN A 85 -23.15 -7.69 2.40
C ASN A 85 -24.01 -6.47 2.74
N GLU A 86 -23.42 -5.37 3.20
CA GLU A 86 -24.12 -4.08 3.41
C GLU A 86 -24.42 -3.33 2.11
N SER A 87 -23.86 -3.78 0.99
CA SER A 87 -24.11 -3.23 -0.35
C SER A 87 -25.24 -3.95 -1.12
N ALA A 88 -25.94 -4.88 -0.47
CA ALA A 88 -27.08 -5.63 -1.00
C ALA A 88 -28.44 -5.12 -0.49
#